data_AF-A0A947NHB4-F1
#
_entry.id   AF-A0A947NHB4-F1
#
_cell.length_a   1.000
_cell.length_b   1.000
_cell.length_c   1.000
_cell.angle_alpha   90.00
_cell.angle_beta   90.00
_cell.angle_gamma   90.00
#
_symmetry.space_group_name_H-M   'P 1'
#
loop_
_entity.id
_entity.type
_entity.pdbx_description
1 polymer ?
#
loop_
_entity_poly.entity_id
_entity_poly.type
_entity_poly.pdbx_seq_one_letter_code
_entity_poly.pdbx_strand_id
1 'polypeptide(L)' 'PDDIKALAVPALAHRLILSPDLWAKRITAQDIVTGVVANVPVPKVP' A
#
# COMPACT_ATOMS: atom_id res chain seq x y z
N PRO A 1 -5.12 -4.12 -14.80
CA PRO A 1 -5.24 -4.23 -13.31
C PRO A 1 -3.88 -4.28 -12.61
N ASP A 2 -2.95 -5.06 -13.15
CA ASP A 2 -1.59 -5.19 -12.61
C ASP A 2 -0.78 -3.89 -12.68
N ASP A 3 -0.94 -3.08 -13.73
CA ASP A 3 -0.24 -1.78 -13.83
C ASP A 3 -0.65 -0.82 -12.70
N ILE A 4 -1.93 -0.81 -12.34
CA ILE A 4 -2.42 -0.02 -11.20
C ILE A 4 -1.79 -0.53 -9.89
N LYS A 5 -1.67 -1.85 -9.73
CA LYS A 5 -1.00 -2.44 -8.55
C LYS A 5 0.49 -2.10 -8.51
N ALA A 6 1.17 -2.11 -9.65
CA ALA A 6 2.58 -1.73 -9.77
C ALA A 6 2.81 -0.26 -9.40
N LEU A 7 1.87 0.62 -9.73
CA LEU A 7 1.94 2.05 -9.44
C LEU A 7 1.47 2.42 -8.02
N ALA A 8 0.88 1.49 -7.26
CA ALA A 8 0.28 1.79 -5.97
C ALA A 8 1.28 2.34 -4.94
N VAL A 9 2.45 1.71 -4.81
CA VAL A 9 3.51 2.17 -3.88
C VAL A 9 4.02 3.57 -4.25
N PRO A 10 4.53 3.83 -5.47
CA PRO A 10 5.05 5.16 -5.80
C PRO A 10 3.96 6.25 -5.76
N ALA A 11 2.69 5.92 -6.02
CA ALA A 11 1.59 6.88 -5.99
C ALA A 11 1.03 7.18 -4.59
N LEU A 12 1.06 6.22 -3.65
CA LEU A 12 0.36 6.34 -2.36
C LEU A 12 1.28 6.43 -1.15
N ALA A 13 2.48 5.83 -1.18
CA ALA A 13 3.32 5.72 0.02
C ALA A 13 3.71 7.09 0.60
N HIS A 14 4.03 8.06 -0.27
CA HIS A 14 4.39 9.42 0.15
C HIS A 14 3.18 10.27 0.60
N ARG A 15 1.95 9.75 0.48
CA ARG A 15 0.70 10.42 0.85
C ARG A 15 0.13 9.94 2.17
N LEU A 16 0.73 8.91 2.78
CA LEU A 16 0.31 8.36 4.06
C LEU A 16 0.97 9.10 5.21
N ILE A 17 0.16 9.56 6.16
CA ILE A 17 0.62 10.10 7.44
C ILE A 17 0.48 8.98 8.46
N LEU A 18 1.61 8.56 9.05
CA LEU A 18 1.64 7.48 10.03
C LEU A 18 1.56 8.03 11.45
N SER A 19 0.94 7.27 12.35
CA SER A 19 1.03 7.56 13.77
C SER A 19 2.43 7.24 14.31
N PRO A 20 2.88 7.91 15.39
CA PRO A 20 4.19 7.66 15.99
C PRO A 20 4.43 6.20 16.40
N ASP A 21 3.39 5.48 16.83
CA ASP A 21 3.48 4.07 17.22
C ASP A 21 3.99 3.16 16.09
N LEU A 22 3.67 3.49 14.84
CA LEU A 22 4.11 2.72 13.68
C LEU A 22 5.60 2.95 13.37
N TRP A 23 6.11 4.17 13.60
CA TRP A 23 7.54 4.44 13.49
C TRP A 23 8.35 3.68 14.52
N ALA A 24 7.87 3.60 15.76
CA ALA A 24 8.49 2.82 16.83
C ALA A 24 8.62 1.33 16.45
N LYS A 25 7.64 0.82 15.69
CA LYS A 25 7.63 -0.55 15.15
C LYS A 25 8.42 -0.71 13.85
N ARG A 26 9.09 0.35 13.37
CA ARG A 26 9.81 0.41 12.08
C ARG A 26 8.94 0.02 10.87
N ILE A 27 7.64 0.29 10.93
CA ILE A 27 6.72 0.06 9.82
C ILE A 27 6.75 1.29 8.92
N THR A 28 6.99 1.09 7.62
CA THR A 28 7.01 2.16 6.63
C THR A 28 5.67 2.28 5.90
N ALA A 29 5.43 3.42 5.27
CA ALA A 29 4.27 3.61 4.41
C ALA A 29 4.26 2.64 3.21
N GLN A 30 5.45 2.28 2.69
CA GLN A 30 5.59 1.29 1.62
C GLN A 30 5.17 -0.10 2.08
N ASP A 31 5.54 -0.51 3.30
CA ASP A 31 5.12 -1.81 3.86
C ASP A 31 3.60 -1.90 3.95
N ILE A 32 2.96 -0.82 4.40
CA ILE A 32 1.49 -0.74 4.52
C ILE A 32 0.84 -0.86 3.14
N VAL A 33 1.26 -0.05 2.16
CA VAL A 33 0.67 -0.07 0.82
C VAL A 33 0.86 -1.43 0.16
N THR A 34 2.05 -2.02 0.29
CA THR A 34 2.35 -3.36 -0.25
C THR A 34 1.44 -4.41 0.37
N GLY A 35 1.28 -4.40 1.69
CA GLY A 35 0.40 -5.32 2.41
C GLY A 35 -1.06 -5.17 2.00
N VAL A 36 -1.55 -3.94 1.85
CA VAL A 36 -2.94 -3.68 1.42
C VAL A 36 -3.16 -4.20 0.00
N VAL A 37 -2.31 -3.84 -0.96
CA VAL A 37 -2.48 -4.19 -2.38
C VAL A 37 -2.41 -5.72 -2.61
N ALA A 38 -1.62 -6.43 -1.81
CA ALA A 38 -1.54 -7.88 -1.82
C ALA A 38 -2.88 -8.55 -1.41
N ASN A 39 -3.64 -7.91 -0.52
CA ASN A 39 -4.91 -8.45 0.00
C ASN A 39 -6.15 -7.95 -0.76
N VAL A 40 -6.02 -6.97 -1.66
CA VAL A 40 -7.13 -6.48 -2.48
C VAL A 40 -7.28 -7.36 -3.74
N PRO A 41 -8.40 -8.10 -3.90
CA PRO A 41 -8.63 -8.90 -5.10
C PRO A 41 -8.80 -8.02 -6.33
N VAL A 42 -8.33 -8.52 -7.48
CA VAL A 42 -8.63 -7.88 -8.77
C VAL A 42 -10.09 -8.16 -9.12
N PRO A 43 -10.89 -7.15 -9.46
CA PRO A 43 -12.26 -7.36 -9.92
C PRO A 43 -12.27 -8.30 -11.13
N LYS A 44 -13.04 -9.39 -11.02
CA LYS A 44 -13.32 -10.28 -12.14
C LYS A 44 -14.60 -9.77 -12.79
N VAL A 45 -14.49 -9.20 -13.98
CA VAL A 45 -15.66 -8.84 -14.77
C VAL A 45 -16.24 -10.14 -15.35
N PRO A 46 -17.54 -10.43 -15.20
CA PRO A 46 -18.19 -11.52 -15.92
C PRO A 46 -18.26 -11.25 -17.42
#